data_AF-A0A0J9BB18-F1
#
_entry.id   AF-A0A0J9BB18-F1
#
_cell.length_a   1.000
_cell.length_b   1.000
_cell.length_c   1.000
_cell.angle_alpha   90.00
_cell.angle_beta   90.00
_cell.angle_gamma   90.00
#
_symmetry.space_group_name_H-M   'P 1'
#
loop_
_entity.id
_entity.type
_entity.pdbx_description
1 polymer ?
#
loop_
_entity_poly.entity_id
_entity_poly.type
_entity_poly.pdbx_seq_one_letter_code
_entity_poly.pdbx_strand_id
1 'polypeptide(L)'
;MIKKTVMAAAVLLAFAGCPVSSVWAAPQTEVDAADDFSSETISDEELEAIVNEYLETMEQGEESQYPMTSETILLSGLPMEDNGKGKLRYTLPNRETFVASVPNGMITEKAVRFEFPDGFIGMVQEDDGEPSVIKDSLFTEPGVYQLKLLFFQPPSPEILDNNVYEVHYSFTVIGEKDRQLGVVTAPEQFQISEVIKNGIPQSEVNPQFYFLMEDGVYEIRYQDKNTGTIHLKTNFVRDTMAPFLDFSKDITQRDVTGPVEFTASEPNSTVTVTYNGSRGQLETNTLTAGGFYVLEVRDSIGNSRCYQLILRQTYKLFDTRLIILALIFLAGLAGRLLYLRRNMKVI
;
A
#
# COMPACT_ATOMS: atom_id res chain seq x y z
N MET A 1 15.46 12.47 55.01
CA MET A 1 14.31 13.11 54.33
C MET A 1 14.72 13.41 52.89
N ILE A 2 14.44 12.49 51.97
CA ILE A 2 14.63 12.69 50.52
C ILE A 2 13.34 12.21 49.89
N LYS A 3 12.56 13.14 49.34
CA LYS A 3 11.27 12.87 48.71
C LYS A 3 11.50 12.24 47.35
N LYS A 4 10.98 11.01 47.18
CA LYS A 4 10.76 10.35 45.90
C LYS A 4 9.68 11.12 45.14
N THR A 5 9.95 11.53 43.91
CA THR A 5 8.95 11.97 42.95
C THR A 5 8.88 10.93 41.85
N VAL A 6 7.78 10.19 41.83
CA VAL A 6 7.42 9.22 40.79
C VAL A 6 6.80 10.02 39.64
N MET A 7 7.44 10.02 38.47
CA MET A 7 6.84 10.50 37.23
C MET A 7 6.03 9.35 36.62
N ALA A 8 4.71 9.45 36.69
CA ALA A 8 3.80 8.54 36.01
C ALA A 8 3.71 8.95 34.54
N ALA A 9 4.18 8.08 33.65
CA ALA A 9 3.93 8.14 32.22
C ALA A 9 2.45 7.82 31.95
N ALA A 10 1.75 8.73 31.27
CA ALA A 10 0.44 8.44 30.71
C ALA A 10 0.64 7.83 29.32
N VAL A 11 0.66 6.50 29.27
CA VAL A 11 0.44 5.70 28.06
C VAL A 11 -1.04 5.79 27.72
N LEU A 12 -1.37 6.27 26.52
CA LEU A 12 -2.73 6.22 26.00
C LEU A 12 -2.74 5.35 24.74
N LEU A 13 -3.04 4.07 24.97
CA LEU A 13 -3.49 3.11 23.97
C LEU A 13 -4.95 3.39 23.62
N ALA A 14 -5.26 3.49 22.33
CA ALA A 14 -6.55 3.02 21.80
C ALA A 14 -6.42 2.80 20.28
N PHE A 15 -6.07 1.57 19.92
CA PHE A 15 -6.54 0.92 18.71
C PHE A 15 -8.08 0.91 18.72
N ALA A 16 -8.69 1.36 17.63
CA ALA A 16 -10.02 0.93 17.23
C ALA A 16 -10.16 1.18 15.73
N GLY A 17 -10.24 0.09 14.96
CA GLY A 17 -10.66 0.13 13.57
C GLY A 17 -11.99 0.86 13.44
N CYS A 18 -12.11 1.67 12.39
CA CYS A 18 -13.35 2.37 12.08
C CYS A 18 -14.40 1.35 11.61
N PRO A 19 -15.57 1.22 12.25
CA PRO A 19 -16.66 0.45 11.68
C PRO A 19 -17.35 1.31 10.61
N VAL A 20 -17.02 1.06 9.33
CA VAL A 20 -17.86 1.52 8.23
C VAL A 20 -19.00 0.52 8.09
N SER A 21 -20.14 0.82 8.71
CA SER A 21 -21.40 0.12 8.47
C SER A 21 -21.85 0.37 7.03
N SER A 22 -21.65 -0.62 6.16
CA SER A 22 -22.15 -0.66 4.79
C SER A 22 -23.65 -0.93 4.76
N VAL A 23 -24.44 0.07 4.37
CA VAL A 23 -25.73 -0.13 3.71
C VAL A 23 -25.85 1.01 2.72
N TRP A 24 -25.78 0.74 1.42
CA TRP A 24 -26.60 1.35 0.36
C TRP A 24 -26.28 0.61 -0.94
N ALA A 25 -27.25 -0.18 -1.40
CA ALA A 25 -27.35 -0.59 -2.79
C ALA A 25 -27.75 0.64 -3.62
N ALA A 26 -27.07 0.85 -4.75
CA ALA A 26 -27.47 1.82 -5.77
C ALA A 26 -27.69 1.06 -7.10
N PRO A 27 -28.60 1.55 -7.96
CA PRO A 27 -29.22 0.75 -9.00
C PRO A 27 -28.31 0.55 -10.21
N GLN A 28 -28.38 -0.66 -10.77
CA GLN A 28 -27.77 -0.98 -12.06
C GLN A 28 -28.42 -0.14 -13.16
N THR A 29 -27.58 0.57 -13.90
CA THR A 29 -27.95 1.13 -15.21
C THR A 29 -27.14 0.35 -16.23
N GLU A 30 -27.84 -0.45 -17.03
CA GLU A 30 -27.31 -1.11 -18.23
C GLU A 30 -26.77 -0.05 -19.20
N VAL A 31 -25.51 -0.21 -19.59
CA VAL A 31 -25.02 0.25 -20.89
C VAL A 31 -24.13 -0.87 -21.44
N ASP A 32 -24.56 -1.43 -22.55
CA ASP A 32 -23.90 -2.51 -23.28
C ASP A 32 -22.54 -2.11 -23.87
N ALA A 33 -21.67 -3.13 -23.90
CA ALA A 33 -20.63 -3.45 -24.89
C ALA A 33 -19.40 -2.53 -25.04
N ALA A 34 -18.25 -3.04 -24.53
CA ALA A 34 -17.00 -3.11 -25.28
C ALA A 34 -16.08 -4.21 -24.70
N ASP A 35 -15.80 -5.22 -25.53
CA ASP A 35 -14.64 -6.12 -25.60
C ASP A 35 -14.07 -6.78 -24.33
N ASP A 36 -14.49 -8.04 -24.14
CA ASP A 36 -13.66 -9.25 -24.10
C ASP A 36 -12.16 -9.09 -23.75
N PHE A 37 -11.83 -9.32 -22.47
CA PHE A 37 -10.53 -9.83 -22.03
C PHE A 37 -10.79 -10.82 -20.89
N SER A 38 -11.08 -12.08 -21.24
CA SER A 38 -11.03 -13.17 -20.27
C SER A 38 -9.57 -13.39 -19.85
N SER A 39 -9.23 -13.04 -18.62
CA SER A 39 -8.04 -13.59 -17.97
C SER A 39 -8.21 -15.10 -17.88
N GLU A 40 -7.51 -15.84 -18.73
CA GLU A 40 -7.38 -17.29 -18.57
C GLU A 40 -6.58 -17.56 -17.29
N THR A 41 -7.31 -17.75 -16.20
CA THR A 41 -6.81 -18.33 -14.97
C THR A 41 -6.65 -19.82 -15.23
N ILE A 42 -5.40 -20.29 -15.28
CA ILE A 42 -5.12 -21.73 -15.28
C ILE A 42 -4.99 -22.14 -13.82
N SER A 43 -5.68 -23.21 -13.38
CA SER A 43 -5.51 -23.73 -12.02
C SER A 43 -4.24 -24.57 -11.90
N ASP A 44 -3.76 -24.83 -10.68
CA ASP A 44 -2.63 -25.75 -10.46
C ASP A 44 -2.93 -27.14 -11.06
N GLU A 45 -4.17 -27.61 -10.99
CA GLU A 45 -4.58 -28.89 -11.58
C GLU A 45 -4.54 -28.87 -13.11
N GLU A 46 -4.90 -27.76 -13.75
CA GLU A 46 -4.78 -27.61 -15.20
C GLU A 46 -3.32 -27.53 -15.65
N LEU A 47 -2.45 -26.92 -14.85
CA LEU A 47 -1.03 -26.89 -15.12
C LEU A 47 -0.40 -28.27 -14.96
N GLU A 48 -0.78 -29.02 -13.93
CA GLU A 48 -0.42 -30.45 -13.80
C GLU A 48 -0.95 -31.27 -14.98
N ALA A 49 -2.15 -30.99 -15.47
CA ALA A 49 -2.71 -31.67 -16.64
C ALA A 49 -1.90 -31.39 -17.92
N ILE A 50 -1.49 -30.14 -18.16
CA ILE A 50 -0.63 -29.78 -19.29
C ILE A 50 0.74 -30.47 -19.20
N VAL A 51 1.31 -30.52 -17.99
CA VAL A 51 2.57 -31.23 -17.74
C VAL A 51 2.40 -32.73 -18.00
N ASN A 52 1.34 -33.35 -17.48
CA ASN A 52 1.08 -34.76 -17.70
C ASN A 52 0.81 -35.07 -19.18
N GLU A 53 0.06 -34.24 -19.89
CA GLU A 53 -0.15 -34.36 -21.33
C GLU A 53 1.17 -34.30 -22.11
N TYR A 54 2.06 -33.38 -21.72
CA TYR A 54 3.41 -33.28 -22.28
C TYR A 54 4.25 -34.54 -22.02
N LEU A 55 4.25 -35.05 -20.78
CA LEU A 55 4.95 -36.28 -20.41
C LEU A 55 4.39 -37.49 -21.20
N GLU A 56 3.07 -37.59 -21.33
CA GLU A 56 2.40 -38.65 -22.10
C GLU A 56 2.73 -38.58 -23.60
N THR A 57 2.80 -37.38 -24.19
CA THR A 57 3.20 -37.23 -25.60
C THR A 57 4.67 -37.59 -25.83
N MET A 58 5.53 -37.34 -24.85
CA MET A 58 6.93 -37.77 -24.89
C MET A 58 7.06 -39.30 -24.77
N GLU A 59 6.24 -39.94 -23.92
CA GLU A 59 6.20 -41.41 -23.81
C GLU A 59 5.64 -42.10 -25.06
N GLN A 60 4.67 -41.48 -25.76
CA GLN A 60 4.07 -42.05 -26.98
C GLN A 60 4.88 -41.75 -28.26
N GLY A 61 5.82 -40.81 -28.22
CA GLY A 61 6.54 -40.29 -29.38
C GLY A 61 7.72 -41.12 -29.89
N GLU A 62 8.20 -42.13 -29.15
CA GLU A 62 9.35 -42.92 -29.58
C GLU A 62 9.18 -44.43 -29.40
N GLU A 63 9.19 -45.14 -30.53
CA GLU A 63 9.58 -46.54 -30.65
C GLU A 63 11.11 -46.68 -30.46
N SER A 64 11.68 -46.05 -29.42
CA SER A 64 13.12 -46.04 -29.13
C SER A 64 13.49 -47.03 -28.02
N GLN A 65 14.69 -47.57 -28.15
CA GLN A 65 15.15 -48.79 -27.47
C GLN A 65 15.55 -48.58 -25.99
N TYR A 66 15.13 -47.48 -25.36
CA TYR A 66 15.43 -47.16 -23.97
C TYR A 66 14.18 -46.57 -23.30
N PRO A 67 13.70 -47.14 -22.17
CA PRO A 67 12.65 -46.49 -21.39
C PRO A 67 13.24 -45.20 -20.78
N MET A 68 12.92 -44.06 -21.37
CA MET A 68 13.26 -42.75 -20.82
C MET A 68 12.11 -42.34 -19.90
N THR A 69 12.23 -42.63 -18.60
CA THR A 69 11.32 -42.10 -17.58
C THR A 69 11.54 -40.59 -17.47
N SER A 70 10.50 -39.80 -17.68
CA SER A 70 10.51 -38.35 -17.46
C SER A 70 9.94 -38.06 -16.07
N GLU A 71 10.62 -37.21 -15.29
CA GLU A 71 10.21 -36.83 -13.94
C GLU A 71 10.19 -35.30 -13.80
N THR A 72 9.30 -34.80 -12.93
CA THR A 72 9.31 -33.39 -12.51
C THR A 72 10.29 -33.22 -11.35
N ILE A 73 11.28 -32.34 -11.51
CA ILE A 73 12.34 -32.09 -10.54
C ILE A 73 12.25 -30.65 -10.04
N LEU A 74 11.93 -30.48 -8.75
CA LEU A 74 11.97 -29.18 -8.08
C LEU A 74 13.42 -28.76 -7.83
N LEU A 75 13.79 -27.60 -8.35
CA LEU A 75 15.12 -27.01 -8.23
C LEU A 75 15.14 -25.84 -7.26
N SER A 76 16.21 -25.76 -6.47
CA SER A 76 16.56 -24.64 -5.61
C SER A 76 18.07 -24.42 -5.68
N GLY A 77 18.55 -23.19 -5.42
CA GLY A 77 19.99 -22.90 -5.42
C GLY A 77 20.66 -23.02 -6.79
N LEU A 78 19.96 -22.63 -7.87
CA LEU A 78 20.49 -22.75 -9.23
C LEU A 78 21.82 -21.99 -9.41
N PRO A 79 22.80 -22.57 -10.12
CA PRO A 79 24.01 -21.85 -10.50
C PRO A 79 23.68 -20.52 -11.17
N MET A 80 24.27 -19.45 -10.64
CA MET A 80 23.98 -18.08 -11.04
C MET A 80 25.27 -17.33 -11.40
N GLU A 81 25.24 -16.60 -12.51
CA GLU A 81 26.33 -15.73 -12.96
C GLU A 81 25.82 -14.34 -13.39
N ASP A 82 26.66 -13.31 -13.26
CA ASP A 82 26.36 -11.98 -13.80
C ASP A 82 26.57 -11.99 -15.32
N ASN A 83 25.55 -11.56 -16.06
CA ASN A 83 25.61 -11.49 -17.51
C ASN A 83 26.27 -10.21 -18.05
N GLY A 84 26.84 -9.36 -17.18
CA GLY A 84 27.56 -8.13 -17.51
C GLY A 84 26.67 -6.93 -17.81
N LYS A 85 25.34 -7.07 -17.69
CA LYS A 85 24.35 -5.98 -17.85
C LYS A 85 23.52 -5.75 -16.59
N GLY A 86 23.99 -6.22 -15.44
CA GLY A 86 23.24 -6.16 -14.18
C GLY A 86 22.02 -7.07 -14.19
N LYS A 87 22.09 -8.20 -14.92
CA LYS A 87 21.09 -9.27 -14.83
C LYS A 87 21.79 -10.58 -14.50
N LEU A 88 21.03 -11.49 -13.91
CA LEU A 88 21.50 -12.74 -13.37
C LEU A 88 21.05 -13.86 -14.30
N ARG A 89 22.01 -14.62 -14.84
CA ARG A 89 21.73 -15.82 -15.63
C ARG A 89 21.72 -17.02 -14.71
N TYR A 90 20.64 -17.79 -14.74
CA TYR A 90 20.48 -19.05 -14.04
C TYR A 90 20.64 -20.20 -15.02
N THR A 91 21.40 -21.23 -14.63
CA THR A 91 21.64 -22.41 -15.48
C THR A 91 20.94 -23.63 -14.89
N LEU A 92 20.06 -24.25 -15.68
CA LEU A 92 19.36 -25.49 -15.36
C LEU A 92 20.26 -26.72 -15.60
N PRO A 93 19.97 -27.89 -15.03
CA PRO A 93 20.77 -29.11 -15.23
C PRO A 93 20.87 -29.56 -16.70
N ASN A 94 19.82 -29.33 -17.49
CA ASN A 94 19.80 -29.55 -18.95
C ASN A 94 20.60 -28.50 -19.76
N ARG A 95 21.32 -27.58 -19.09
CA ARG A 95 22.09 -26.45 -19.65
C ARG A 95 21.27 -25.32 -20.25
N GLU A 96 19.94 -25.37 -20.16
CA GLU A 96 19.14 -24.20 -20.48
C GLU A 96 19.37 -23.09 -19.46
N THR A 97 19.12 -21.87 -19.90
CA THR A 97 19.30 -20.71 -19.04
C THR A 97 18.14 -19.76 -19.17
N PHE A 98 17.68 -19.25 -18.03
CA PHE A 98 16.83 -18.08 -17.99
C PHE A 98 17.57 -16.93 -17.31
N VAL A 99 17.14 -15.70 -17.57
CA VAL A 99 17.75 -14.48 -17.01
C VAL A 99 16.71 -13.74 -16.19
N ALA A 100 17.09 -13.24 -15.02
CA ALA A 100 16.27 -12.34 -14.20
C ALA A 100 17.04 -11.06 -13.84
N SER A 101 16.34 -9.94 -13.70
CA SER A 101 16.97 -8.65 -13.33
C SER A 101 17.27 -8.52 -11.83
N VAL A 102 16.65 -9.36 -11.00
CA VAL A 102 16.87 -9.46 -9.56
C VAL A 102 17.04 -10.93 -9.20
N PRO A 103 17.64 -11.28 -8.05
CA PRO A 103 17.68 -12.62 -7.51
C PRO A 103 16.40 -13.01 -6.76
N ASN A 104 16.23 -14.32 -6.55
CA ASN A 104 15.10 -14.89 -5.83
C ASN A 104 15.03 -14.33 -4.40
N GLY A 105 13.86 -13.89 -3.97
CA GLY A 105 13.60 -13.26 -2.68
C GLY A 105 14.04 -11.79 -2.56
N MET A 106 14.43 -11.12 -3.65
CA MET A 106 14.82 -9.70 -3.60
C MET A 106 13.60 -8.78 -3.50
N ILE A 107 13.74 -7.75 -2.67
CA ILE A 107 12.86 -6.59 -2.63
C ILE A 107 13.50 -5.46 -3.45
N THR A 108 12.76 -4.85 -4.38
CA THR A 108 13.28 -3.86 -5.34
C THR A 108 12.30 -2.72 -5.58
N GLU A 109 12.80 -1.49 -5.74
CA GLU A 109 11.99 -0.33 -6.18
C GLU A 109 11.81 -0.25 -7.71
N LYS A 110 12.45 -1.16 -8.44
CA LYS A 110 12.49 -1.18 -9.91
C LYS A 110 11.72 -2.35 -10.46
N ALA A 111 11.20 -2.15 -11.66
CA ALA A 111 10.57 -3.20 -12.45
C ALA A 111 11.48 -4.43 -12.60
N VAL A 112 10.88 -5.61 -12.46
CA VAL A 112 11.57 -6.89 -12.59
C VAL A 112 11.34 -7.46 -13.98
N ARG A 113 12.41 -7.90 -14.64
CA ARG A 113 12.36 -8.48 -15.98
C ARG A 113 12.95 -9.88 -16.00
N PHE A 114 12.25 -10.77 -16.69
CA PHE A 114 12.72 -12.11 -17.04
C PHE A 114 12.97 -12.25 -18.55
N GLU A 115 13.89 -13.15 -18.89
CA GLU A 115 14.09 -13.67 -20.24
C GLU A 115 14.09 -15.20 -20.11
N PHE A 116 13.02 -15.83 -20.58
CA PHE A 116 12.85 -17.27 -20.52
C PHE A 116 13.35 -17.93 -21.82
N PRO A 117 13.88 -19.16 -21.76
CA PRO A 117 14.14 -19.97 -22.94
C PRO A 117 12.83 -20.36 -23.64
N ASP A 118 12.96 -20.87 -24.87
CA ASP A 118 11.85 -21.55 -25.54
C ASP A 118 11.50 -22.83 -24.77
N GLY A 119 10.20 -23.17 -24.62
CA GLY A 119 9.79 -24.35 -23.84
C GLY A 119 9.67 -24.09 -22.33
N PHE A 120 8.96 -23.03 -21.96
CA PHE A 120 8.59 -22.78 -20.57
C PHE A 120 7.07 -22.60 -20.44
N ILE A 121 6.54 -22.99 -19.28
CA ILE A 121 5.23 -22.59 -18.80
C ILE A 121 5.44 -21.96 -17.42
N GLY A 122 4.83 -20.81 -17.17
CA GLY A 122 4.96 -20.12 -15.90
C GLY A 122 3.62 -19.66 -15.37
N MET A 123 3.41 -19.80 -14.07
CA MET A 123 2.36 -19.11 -13.33
C MET A 123 2.95 -18.01 -12.47
N VAL A 124 2.18 -16.95 -12.28
CA VAL A 124 2.45 -15.88 -11.33
C VAL A 124 1.23 -15.67 -10.45
N GLN A 125 1.49 -15.57 -9.16
CA GLN A 125 0.57 -15.08 -8.14
C GLN A 125 1.10 -13.74 -7.63
N GLU A 126 0.26 -12.71 -7.68
CA GLU A 126 0.54 -11.38 -7.13
C GLU A 126 -0.23 -11.20 -5.82
N ASP A 127 0.49 -10.86 -4.75
CA ASP A 127 0.01 -10.78 -3.38
C ASP A 127 -0.83 -12.03 -2.98
N ASP A 128 -2.05 -11.81 -2.50
CA ASP A 128 -3.03 -12.86 -2.17
C ASP A 128 -4.02 -13.09 -3.32
N GLY A 129 -3.67 -12.70 -4.54
CA GLY A 129 -4.49 -12.88 -5.74
C GLY A 129 -4.55 -14.34 -6.21
N GLU A 130 -5.40 -14.59 -7.20
CA GLU A 130 -5.46 -15.89 -7.86
C GLU A 130 -4.27 -16.06 -8.81
N PRO A 131 -3.64 -17.26 -8.87
CA PRO A 131 -2.60 -17.55 -9.85
C PRO A 131 -3.06 -17.33 -11.29
N SER A 132 -2.17 -16.83 -12.13
CA SER A 132 -2.41 -16.60 -13.55
C SER A 132 -1.19 -16.97 -14.40
N VAL A 133 -1.40 -17.24 -15.69
CA VAL A 133 -0.30 -17.58 -16.60
C VAL A 133 0.57 -16.36 -16.86
N ILE A 134 1.89 -16.54 -16.82
CA ILE A 134 2.86 -15.50 -17.18
C ILE A 134 2.75 -15.23 -18.68
N LYS A 135 2.18 -14.07 -19.03
CA LYS A 135 2.09 -13.58 -20.42
C LYS A 135 3.19 -12.58 -20.75
N ASP A 136 3.54 -11.76 -19.77
CA ASP A 136 4.57 -10.74 -19.87
C ASP A 136 5.77 -11.10 -18.99
N SER A 137 6.96 -10.78 -19.47
CA SER A 137 8.19 -10.99 -18.71
C SER A 137 8.63 -9.74 -17.94
N LEU A 138 7.76 -8.74 -17.79
CA LEU A 138 8.03 -7.48 -17.12
C LEU A 138 6.98 -7.20 -16.04
N PHE A 139 7.43 -7.06 -14.80
CA PHE A 139 6.60 -6.80 -13.63
C PHE A 139 6.91 -5.39 -13.10
N THR A 140 5.96 -4.47 -13.18
CA THR A 140 6.14 -3.05 -12.81
C THR A 140 5.35 -2.61 -11.60
N GLU A 141 4.23 -3.27 -11.31
CA GLU A 141 3.33 -2.85 -10.25
C GLU A 141 3.91 -3.23 -8.88
N PRO A 142 3.67 -2.40 -7.83
CA PRO A 142 4.05 -2.77 -6.48
C PRO A 142 3.25 -3.97 -5.99
N GLY A 143 3.94 -4.99 -5.46
CA GLY A 143 3.33 -6.23 -4.99
C GLY A 143 4.37 -7.30 -4.64
N VAL A 144 3.93 -8.36 -3.98
CA VAL A 144 4.69 -9.59 -3.72
C VAL A 144 4.38 -10.58 -4.83
N TYR A 145 5.38 -10.98 -5.61
CA TYR A 145 5.21 -11.91 -6.71
C TYR A 145 5.77 -13.28 -6.36
N GLN A 146 4.98 -14.33 -6.63
CA GLN A 146 5.39 -15.73 -6.53
C GLN A 146 5.18 -16.39 -7.88
N LEU A 147 6.27 -16.90 -8.46
CA LEU A 147 6.31 -17.53 -9.77
C LEU A 147 6.60 -19.02 -9.60
N LYS A 148 5.82 -19.84 -10.29
CA LYS A 148 6.06 -21.27 -10.48
C LYS A 148 6.42 -21.47 -11.95
N LEU A 149 7.69 -21.75 -12.21
CA LEU A 149 8.24 -21.86 -13.57
C LEU A 149 8.55 -23.32 -13.87
N LEU A 150 8.01 -23.82 -14.98
CA LEU A 150 8.31 -25.15 -15.50
C LEU A 150 9.07 -25.02 -16.80
N PHE A 151 10.21 -25.70 -16.88
CA PHE A 151 11.06 -25.75 -18.07
C PHE A 151 11.10 -27.18 -18.60
N PHE A 152 10.91 -27.34 -19.91
CA PHE A 152 10.93 -28.63 -20.59
C PHE A 152 11.50 -28.49 -21.99
N GLN A 153 12.24 -29.51 -22.43
CA GLN A 153 12.85 -29.53 -23.75
C GLN A 153 12.05 -30.38 -24.73
N PRO A 154 11.60 -29.82 -25.88
CA PRO A 154 10.94 -30.62 -26.89
C PRO A 154 11.91 -31.67 -27.46
N PRO A 155 11.44 -32.90 -27.74
CA PRO A 155 12.28 -34.04 -28.11
C PRO A 155 13.22 -33.73 -29.28
N SER A 156 14.52 -33.92 -29.06
CA SER A 156 15.61 -33.61 -29.98
C SER A 156 16.79 -34.56 -29.73
N PRO A 157 17.53 -34.98 -30.78
CA PRO A 157 18.68 -35.88 -30.63
C PRO A 157 19.85 -35.30 -29.79
N GLU A 158 19.81 -34.00 -29.45
CA GLU A 158 20.81 -33.33 -28.62
C GLU A 158 20.40 -33.23 -27.14
N ILE A 159 19.26 -33.82 -26.74
CA ILE A 159 18.75 -33.74 -25.37
C ILE A 159 19.66 -34.48 -24.38
N LEU A 160 19.96 -33.81 -23.27
CA LEU A 160 20.67 -34.37 -22.12
C LEU A 160 19.75 -35.23 -21.25
N ASP A 161 18.52 -34.77 -21.02
CA ASP A 161 17.47 -35.49 -20.31
C ASP A 161 16.06 -34.93 -20.66
N ASN A 162 15.04 -35.76 -20.43
CA ASN A 162 13.64 -35.46 -20.71
C ASN A 162 12.88 -34.94 -19.47
N ASN A 163 13.59 -34.42 -18.46
CA ASN A 163 12.95 -34.01 -17.21
C ASN A 163 12.22 -32.68 -17.36
N VAL A 164 11.21 -32.48 -16.53
CA VAL A 164 10.57 -31.19 -16.35
C VAL A 164 11.19 -30.54 -15.12
N TYR A 165 11.78 -29.36 -15.28
CA TYR A 165 12.42 -28.65 -14.17
C TYR A 165 11.48 -27.60 -13.62
N GLU A 166 11.13 -27.74 -12.34
CA GLU A 166 10.29 -26.80 -11.63
C GLU A 166 11.15 -25.83 -10.79
N VAL A 167 10.91 -24.53 -10.94
CA VAL A 167 11.62 -23.47 -10.21
C VAL A 167 10.59 -22.56 -9.55
N HIS A 168 10.69 -22.42 -8.23
CA HIS A 168 9.90 -21.45 -7.47
C HIS A 168 10.70 -20.17 -7.29
N TYR A 169 10.15 -19.06 -7.75
CA TYR A 169 10.81 -17.77 -7.76
C TYR A 169 9.93 -16.71 -7.12
N SER A 170 10.47 -15.95 -6.18
CA SER A 170 9.74 -14.89 -5.50
C SER A 170 10.50 -13.57 -5.57
N PHE A 171 9.78 -12.45 -5.56
CA PHE A 171 10.37 -11.12 -5.40
C PHE A 171 9.28 -10.14 -4.95
N THR A 172 9.69 -8.97 -4.47
CA THR A 172 8.74 -7.91 -4.10
C THR A 172 9.12 -6.63 -4.83
N VAL A 173 8.16 -6.05 -5.56
CA VAL A 173 8.29 -4.71 -6.12
C VAL A 173 7.66 -3.75 -5.14
N ILE A 174 8.42 -2.75 -4.69
CA ILE A 174 7.93 -1.68 -3.82
C ILE A 174 7.90 -0.35 -4.58
N GLY A 175 7.07 0.59 -4.12
CA GLY A 175 7.13 1.96 -4.59
C GLY A 175 8.39 2.68 -4.09
N GLU A 176 8.63 3.89 -4.60
CA GLU A 176 9.70 4.78 -4.08
C GLU A 176 9.53 5.06 -2.57
N LYS A 177 8.27 5.09 -2.12
CA LYS A 177 7.89 5.21 -0.71
C LYS A 177 7.08 3.99 -0.29
N ASP A 178 7.36 3.48 0.90
CA ASP A 178 6.68 2.32 1.46
C ASP A 178 6.34 2.51 2.94
N ARG A 179 5.14 2.09 3.34
CA ARG A 179 4.65 2.18 4.74
C ARG A 179 4.57 0.84 5.47
N GLN A 180 4.67 -0.28 4.75
CA GLN A 180 4.40 -1.62 5.28
C GLN A 180 5.69 -2.40 5.60
N LEU A 181 6.77 -2.13 4.88
CA LEU A 181 8.02 -2.86 4.92
C LEU A 181 8.74 -2.65 6.25
N GLY A 182 8.61 -3.62 7.16
CA GLY A 182 9.26 -3.61 8.47
C GLY A 182 10.61 -4.35 8.51
N VAL A 183 10.88 -5.19 7.51
CA VAL A 183 12.11 -6.00 7.43
C VAL A 183 12.51 -6.18 5.98
N VAL A 184 13.81 -6.16 5.73
CA VAL A 184 14.41 -6.55 4.45
C VAL A 184 15.18 -7.84 4.66
N THR A 185 14.97 -8.83 3.81
CA THR A 185 15.72 -10.09 3.82
C THR A 185 16.73 -10.12 2.69
N ALA A 186 17.86 -10.79 2.91
CA ALA A 186 18.82 -11.04 1.86
C ALA A 186 18.23 -12.02 0.83
N PRO A 187 18.35 -11.74 -0.47
CA PRO A 187 17.93 -12.69 -1.49
C PRO A 187 18.74 -13.99 -1.46
N GLU A 188 18.22 -15.02 -2.11
CA GLU A 188 18.88 -16.31 -2.25
C GLU A 188 20.29 -16.14 -2.85
N GLN A 189 21.29 -16.83 -2.28
CA GLN A 189 22.72 -16.70 -2.64
C GLN A 189 23.37 -15.33 -2.39
N PHE A 190 22.62 -14.35 -1.87
CA PHE A 190 23.12 -13.02 -1.50
C PHE A 190 23.09 -12.78 0.01
N GLN A 191 23.92 -11.85 0.46
CA GLN A 191 23.89 -11.35 1.84
C GLN A 191 23.84 -9.82 1.85
N ILE A 192 23.22 -9.25 2.88
CA ILE A 192 23.25 -7.80 3.12
C ILE A 192 24.68 -7.44 3.53
N SER A 193 25.32 -6.62 2.71
CA SER A 193 26.70 -6.15 2.90
C SER A 193 26.75 -4.81 3.62
N GLU A 194 25.79 -3.92 3.35
CA GLU A 194 25.74 -2.59 3.94
C GLU A 194 24.30 -2.09 3.96
N VAL A 195 23.96 -1.33 5.01
CA VAL A 195 22.71 -0.58 5.10
C VAL A 195 23.05 0.87 5.36
N ILE A 196 22.51 1.76 4.55
CA ILE A 196 22.70 3.21 4.66
C ILE A 196 21.34 3.82 4.93
N LYS A 197 21.20 4.55 6.04
CA LYS A 197 19.98 5.25 6.41
C LYS A 197 20.24 6.75 6.46
N ASN A 198 19.47 7.53 5.71
CA ASN A 198 19.63 8.99 5.59
C ASN A 198 21.08 9.40 5.26
N GLY A 199 21.77 8.60 4.43
CA GLY A 199 23.17 8.81 4.06
C GLY A 199 24.19 8.35 5.10
N ILE A 200 23.77 7.78 6.22
CA ILE A 200 24.64 7.31 7.31
C ILE A 200 24.71 5.77 7.28
N PRO A 201 25.90 5.18 7.07
CA PRO A 201 26.09 3.74 7.19
C PRO A 201 25.73 3.22 8.58
N GLN A 202 25.07 2.08 8.64
CA GLN A 202 24.65 1.42 9.88
C GLN A 202 25.72 0.43 10.34
N SER A 203 26.06 0.45 11.63
CA SER A 203 27.16 -0.34 12.19
C SER A 203 26.79 -1.79 12.52
N GLU A 204 25.50 -2.09 12.68
CA GLU A 204 24.99 -3.43 13.00
C GLU A 204 24.09 -3.91 11.86
N VAL A 205 24.69 -4.63 10.92
CA VAL A 205 24.00 -5.23 9.78
C VAL A 205 24.08 -6.74 9.91
N ASN A 206 22.92 -7.39 10.05
CA ASN A 206 22.84 -8.83 9.95
C ASN A 206 22.86 -9.22 8.45
N PRO A 207 23.73 -10.14 8.00
CA PRO A 207 23.85 -10.50 6.60
C PRO A 207 22.60 -11.14 5.98
N GLN A 208 21.65 -11.63 6.78
CA GLN A 208 20.44 -12.32 6.32
C GLN A 208 19.20 -11.45 6.32
N PHE A 209 19.11 -10.47 7.23
CA PHE A 209 17.96 -9.60 7.34
C PHE A 209 18.31 -8.29 8.03
N TYR A 210 17.50 -7.26 7.83
CA TYR A 210 17.62 -5.98 8.52
C TYR A 210 16.25 -5.43 8.90
N PHE A 211 16.06 -5.09 10.17
CA PHE A 211 14.80 -4.51 10.66
C PHE A 211 14.78 -3.00 10.45
N LEU A 212 13.70 -2.51 9.81
CA LEU A 212 13.49 -1.10 9.52
C LEU A 212 12.72 -0.44 10.67
N MET A 213 13.44 -0.14 11.75
CA MET A 213 12.84 0.31 13.02
C MET A 213 12.28 1.73 12.99
N GLU A 214 12.77 2.59 12.10
CA GLU A 214 12.38 4.01 12.04
C GLU A 214 12.16 4.43 10.58
N ASP A 215 11.43 5.53 10.40
CA ASP A 215 11.24 6.14 9.08
C ASP A 215 12.53 6.79 8.56
N GLY A 216 12.64 6.91 7.24
CA GLY A 216 13.78 7.53 6.57
C GLY A 216 14.07 6.97 5.19
N VAL A 217 15.12 7.48 4.57
CA VAL A 217 15.62 7.03 3.27
C VAL A 217 16.60 5.88 3.50
N TYR A 218 16.36 4.74 2.88
CA TYR A 218 17.17 3.54 2.99
C TYR A 218 17.83 3.19 1.65
N GLU A 219 19.11 2.82 1.71
CA GLU A 219 19.84 2.14 0.65
C GLU A 219 20.39 0.83 1.23
N ILE A 220 19.92 -0.30 0.73
CA ILE A 220 20.35 -1.64 1.11
C ILE A 220 21.25 -2.19 0.01
N ARG A 221 22.47 -2.58 0.35
CA ARG A 221 23.43 -3.17 -0.59
C ARG A 221 23.64 -4.63 -0.30
N TYR A 222 23.55 -5.45 -1.34
CA TYR A 222 23.77 -6.88 -1.28
C TYR A 222 25.05 -7.26 -2.02
N GLN A 223 25.71 -8.31 -1.55
CA GLN A 223 26.76 -8.99 -2.31
C GLN A 223 26.45 -10.48 -2.39
N ASP A 224 26.90 -11.15 -3.45
CA ASP A 224 26.80 -12.61 -3.52
C ASP A 224 27.69 -13.27 -2.45
N LYS A 225 27.21 -14.38 -1.89
CA LYS A 225 27.88 -15.09 -0.77
C LYS A 225 29.15 -15.83 -1.21
N ASN A 226 29.19 -16.28 -2.47
CA ASN A 226 30.19 -17.24 -2.94
C ASN A 226 31.48 -16.55 -3.41
N THR A 227 31.34 -15.49 -4.19
CA THR A 227 32.45 -14.78 -4.83
C THR A 227 32.62 -13.35 -4.29
N GLY A 228 31.54 -12.72 -3.83
CA GLY A 228 31.52 -11.33 -3.39
C GLY A 228 31.78 -10.32 -4.51
N THR A 229 31.54 -10.71 -5.77
CA THR A 229 31.80 -9.90 -6.96
C THR A 229 30.54 -9.25 -7.53
N ILE A 230 29.38 -9.86 -7.31
CA ILE A 230 28.09 -9.36 -7.78
C ILE A 230 27.50 -8.47 -6.69
N HIS A 231 27.28 -7.20 -7.02
CA HIS A 231 26.72 -6.21 -6.10
C HIS A 231 25.37 -5.73 -6.60
N LEU A 232 24.37 -5.76 -5.70
CA LEU A 232 23.02 -5.29 -5.97
C LEU A 232 22.62 -4.25 -4.94
N LYS A 233 21.61 -3.45 -5.25
CA LYS A 233 21.06 -2.49 -4.29
C LYS A 233 19.58 -2.24 -4.47
N THR A 234 18.94 -1.85 -3.38
CA THR A 234 17.55 -1.41 -3.29
C THR A 234 17.51 -0.08 -2.55
N ASN A 235 16.77 0.89 -3.06
CA ASN A 235 16.62 2.23 -2.48
C ASN A 235 15.14 2.57 -2.34
N PHE A 236 14.73 2.99 -1.15
CA PHE A 236 13.33 3.36 -0.89
C PHE A 236 13.24 4.29 0.32
N VAL A 237 12.10 4.94 0.47
CA VAL A 237 11.75 5.74 1.64
C VAL A 237 10.75 4.98 2.49
N ARG A 238 11.10 4.70 3.74
CA ARG A 238 10.14 4.19 4.73
C ARG A 238 9.42 5.36 5.37
N ASP A 239 8.10 5.35 5.32
CA ASP A 239 7.25 6.39 5.88
C ASP A 239 5.98 5.79 6.47
N THR A 240 5.96 5.69 7.79
CA THR A 240 4.85 5.14 8.57
C THR A 240 4.04 6.22 9.27
N MET A 241 4.45 7.49 9.15
CA MET A 241 3.85 8.59 9.88
C MET A 241 2.67 9.16 9.13
N ALA A 242 1.47 8.99 9.69
CA ALA A 242 0.29 9.65 9.13
C ALA A 242 0.39 11.19 9.23
N PRO A 243 -0.04 11.93 8.18
CA PRO A 243 -0.11 13.37 8.22
C PRO A 243 -1.07 13.84 9.31
N PHE A 244 -0.93 15.10 9.72
CA PHE A 244 -1.79 15.72 10.72
C PHE A 244 -2.45 16.97 10.19
N LEU A 245 -3.59 17.33 10.79
CA LEU A 245 -4.25 18.61 10.57
C LEU A 245 -3.85 19.56 11.70
N ASP A 246 -3.32 20.72 11.33
CA ASP A 246 -3.15 21.86 12.22
C ASP A 246 -4.45 22.66 12.26
N PHE A 247 -4.98 22.91 13.46
CA PHE A 247 -6.26 23.58 13.64
C PHE A 247 -6.03 24.97 14.23
N SER A 248 -6.73 25.97 13.70
CA SER A 248 -6.78 27.34 14.26
C SER A 248 -7.25 27.42 15.71
N LYS A 249 -7.85 26.35 16.24
CA LYS A 249 -8.35 26.22 17.61
C LYS A 249 -7.89 24.91 18.21
N ASP A 250 -7.75 24.91 19.53
CA ASP A 250 -7.51 23.68 20.28
C ASP A 250 -8.74 22.77 20.21
N ILE A 251 -8.58 21.63 19.55
CA ILE A 251 -9.61 20.61 19.36
C ILE A 251 -9.48 19.44 20.36
N THR A 252 -8.53 19.48 21.30
CA THR A 252 -8.41 18.45 22.34
C THR A 252 -9.65 18.40 23.22
N GLN A 253 -10.34 19.53 23.36
CA GLN A 253 -11.68 19.62 23.89
C GLN A 253 -12.65 19.31 22.75
N ARG A 254 -13.31 18.14 22.79
CA ARG A 254 -14.28 17.70 21.76
C ARG A 254 -15.32 18.76 21.41
N ASP A 255 -15.64 19.68 22.33
CA ASP A 255 -16.55 20.79 22.11
C ASP A 255 -15.79 22.07 21.73
N VAL A 256 -15.88 22.47 20.45
CA VAL A 256 -15.22 23.67 19.93
C VAL A 256 -16.27 24.70 19.54
N THR A 257 -16.06 25.97 19.89
CA THR A 257 -17.04 27.04 19.68
C THR A 257 -16.66 27.96 18.53
N GLY A 258 -17.59 28.26 17.62
CA GLY A 258 -17.38 29.13 16.45
C GLY A 258 -16.54 28.46 15.34
N PRO A 259 -16.24 29.16 14.23
CA PRO A 259 -15.61 28.56 13.07
C PRO A 259 -14.22 27.98 13.36
N VAL A 260 -13.86 26.87 12.70
CA VAL A 260 -12.57 26.19 12.85
C VAL A 260 -11.94 26.04 11.48
N GLU A 261 -10.83 26.73 11.26
CA GLU A 261 -9.96 26.54 10.11
C GLU A 261 -8.92 25.45 10.40
N PHE A 262 -8.53 24.69 9.38
CA PHE A 262 -7.47 23.69 9.48
C PHE A 262 -6.57 23.67 8.24
N THR A 263 -5.35 23.15 8.38
CA THR A 263 -4.39 22.96 7.28
C THR A 263 -3.68 21.62 7.44
N ALA A 264 -3.46 20.89 6.35
CA ALA A 264 -2.69 19.65 6.39
C ALA A 264 -1.19 19.93 6.59
N SER A 265 -0.50 19.08 7.35
CA SER A 265 0.94 19.18 7.60
C SER A 265 1.78 18.95 6.34
N GLU A 266 1.22 18.26 5.36
CA GLU A 266 1.93 17.82 4.15
C GLU A 266 1.20 18.28 2.88
N PRO A 267 1.95 18.62 1.83
CA PRO A 267 1.37 18.89 0.52
C PRO A 267 0.79 17.59 -0.07
N ASN A 268 -0.24 17.72 -0.91
CA ASN A 268 -0.92 16.61 -1.59
C ASN A 268 -1.66 15.62 -0.66
N SER A 269 -1.85 15.94 0.62
CA SER A 269 -2.74 15.16 1.47
C SER A 269 -4.21 15.35 1.04
N THR A 270 -4.96 14.26 1.04
CA THR A 270 -6.41 14.28 0.81
C THR A 270 -7.13 14.36 2.15
N VAL A 271 -7.99 15.36 2.32
CA VAL A 271 -8.85 15.49 3.52
C VAL A 271 -10.28 15.13 3.16
N THR A 272 -10.84 14.14 3.83
CA THR A 272 -12.26 13.77 3.69
C THR A 272 -13.02 14.11 4.96
N VAL A 273 -14.26 14.59 4.81
CA VAL A 273 -15.07 15.03 5.94
C VAL A 273 -16.42 14.34 5.94
N THR A 274 -16.83 13.90 7.12
CA THR A 274 -18.17 13.39 7.40
C THR A 274 -18.85 14.35 8.37
N TYR A 275 -19.95 14.96 7.94
CA TYR A 275 -20.77 15.87 8.74
C TYR A 275 -22.07 15.18 9.13
N ASN A 276 -22.32 15.04 10.44
CA ASN A 276 -23.50 14.36 10.99
C ASN A 276 -23.78 12.97 10.36
N GLY A 277 -22.73 12.21 10.06
CA GLY A 277 -22.82 10.88 9.47
C GLY A 277 -22.92 10.84 7.94
N SER A 278 -23.02 11.99 7.26
CA SER A 278 -23.00 12.06 5.79
C SER A 278 -21.64 12.54 5.29
N ARG A 279 -21.06 11.79 4.34
CA ARG A 279 -19.79 12.18 3.70
C ARG A 279 -20.03 13.40 2.82
N GLY A 280 -19.22 14.43 3.01
CA GLY A 280 -19.24 15.65 2.21
C GLY A 280 -17.87 15.96 1.64
N GLN A 281 -17.84 16.68 0.52
CA GLN A 281 -16.65 17.39 0.08
C GLN A 281 -16.64 18.77 0.73
N LEU A 282 -15.48 19.18 1.24
CA LEU A 282 -15.29 20.53 1.73
C LEU A 282 -14.94 21.44 0.56
N GLU A 283 -15.70 22.52 0.39
CA GLU A 283 -15.36 23.60 -0.53
C GLU A 283 -14.22 24.49 0.02
N THR A 284 -14.06 24.51 1.34
CA THR A 284 -13.05 25.30 2.06
C THR A 284 -12.53 24.52 3.26
N ASN A 285 -11.30 24.82 3.71
CA ASN A 285 -10.74 24.23 4.92
C ASN A 285 -11.27 24.90 6.21
N THR A 286 -12.54 25.30 6.21
CA THR A 286 -13.18 26.01 7.31
C THR A 286 -14.50 25.34 7.68
N LEU A 287 -14.61 24.88 8.93
CA LEU A 287 -15.82 24.33 9.51
C LEU A 287 -16.64 25.44 10.15
N THR A 288 -17.89 25.64 9.71
CA THR A 288 -18.75 26.75 10.15
C THR A 288 -20.11 26.30 10.69
N ALA A 289 -20.63 25.16 10.23
CA ALA A 289 -21.93 24.66 10.65
C ALA A 289 -21.83 23.95 12.00
N GLY A 290 -22.80 24.20 12.89
CA GLY A 290 -22.83 23.48 14.16
C GLY A 290 -23.17 22.01 13.95
N GLY A 291 -22.41 21.10 14.56
CA GLY A 291 -22.65 19.66 14.41
C GLY A 291 -21.42 18.80 14.69
N PHE A 292 -21.55 17.52 14.40
CA PHE A 292 -20.49 16.54 14.58
C PHE A 292 -19.71 16.35 13.29
N TYR A 293 -18.39 16.45 13.38
CA TYR A 293 -17.45 16.29 12.28
C TYR A 293 -16.50 15.14 12.54
N VAL A 294 -16.26 14.34 11.50
CA VAL A 294 -15.13 13.42 11.41
C VAL A 294 -14.29 13.86 10.21
N LEU A 295 -13.03 14.24 10.47
CA LEU A 295 -12.07 14.57 9.43
C LEU A 295 -11.04 13.45 9.35
N GLU A 296 -10.82 12.90 8.15
CA GLU A 296 -9.72 11.98 7.86
C GLU A 296 -8.75 12.70 6.92
N VAL A 297 -7.49 12.80 7.32
CA VAL A 297 -6.39 13.24 6.45
C VAL A 297 -5.58 12.02 6.04
N ARG A 298 -5.24 11.91 4.75
CA ARG A 298 -4.48 10.80 4.17
C ARG A 298 -3.37 11.31 3.27
N ASP A 299 -2.17 10.74 3.36
CA ASP A 299 -1.06 11.05 2.46
C ASP A 299 -1.13 10.28 1.13
N SER A 300 -0.10 10.42 0.29
CA SER A 300 -0.03 9.76 -1.02
C SER A 300 0.26 8.26 -0.94
N ILE A 301 0.74 7.75 0.20
CA ILE A 301 1.10 6.33 0.40
C ILE A 301 0.08 5.56 1.25
N GLY A 302 -0.96 6.25 1.72
CA GLY A 302 -2.10 5.69 2.41
C GLY A 302 -2.02 5.73 3.94
N ASN A 303 -1.04 6.41 4.55
CA ASN A 303 -1.12 6.68 5.99
C ASN A 303 -2.24 7.68 6.25
N SER A 304 -3.06 7.42 7.27
CA SER A 304 -4.19 8.30 7.58
C SER A 304 -4.37 8.55 9.07
N ARG A 305 -4.98 9.69 9.38
CA ARG A 305 -5.30 10.13 10.74
C ARG A 305 -6.69 10.71 10.80
N CYS A 306 -7.43 10.37 11.85
CA CYS A 306 -8.81 10.80 12.05
C CYS A 306 -8.94 11.77 13.23
N TYR A 307 -9.78 12.79 13.05
CA TYR A 307 -10.15 13.79 14.04
C TYR A 307 -11.65 13.80 14.23
N GLN A 308 -12.10 13.90 15.48
CA GLN A 308 -13.52 13.98 15.83
C GLN A 308 -13.75 15.24 16.66
N LEU A 309 -14.66 16.10 16.21
CA LEU A 309 -15.00 17.33 16.93
C LEU A 309 -16.49 17.67 16.80
N ILE A 310 -17.02 18.32 17.83
CA ILE A 310 -18.37 18.87 17.89
C ILE A 310 -18.25 20.38 17.81
N LEU A 311 -18.75 20.96 16.72
CA LEU A 311 -18.78 22.40 16.53
C LEU A 311 -20.07 22.98 17.15
N ARG A 312 -19.91 23.88 18.11
CA ARG A 312 -21.02 24.65 18.68
C ARG A 312 -21.08 26.03 18.04
N GLN A 313 -22.22 26.39 17.49
CA GLN A 313 -22.43 27.74 17.00
C GLN A 313 -22.66 28.70 18.17
N THR A 314 -21.84 29.74 18.22
CA THR A 314 -22.12 30.90 19.05
C THR A 314 -23.07 31.81 18.30
N TYR A 315 -24.36 31.65 18.57
CA TYR A 315 -25.31 32.69 18.25
C TYR A 315 -25.11 33.84 19.22
N LYS A 316 -24.72 35.01 18.72
CA LYS A 316 -24.97 36.25 19.45
C LYS A 316 -26.48 36.49 19.41
N LEU A 317 -27.21 35.84 20.33
CA LEU A 317 -28.67 35.94 20.42
C LEU A 317 -29.15 37.38 20.69
N PHE A 318 -28.25 38.25 21.12
CA PHE A 318 -28.52 39.65 21.39
C PHE A 318 -27.45 40.53 20.74
N ASP A 319 -27.69 40.97 19.51
CA ASP A 319 -27.02 42.17 19.02
C ASP A 319 -27.47 43.34 19.91
N THR A 320 -26.53 44.00 20.57
CA THR A 320 -26.81 45.16 21.44
C THR A 320 -27.64 46.22 20.69
N ARG A 321 -27.51 46.30 19.37
CA ARG A 321 -28.32 47.18 18.51
C ARG A 321 -29.82 46.83 18.54
N LEU A 322 -30.17 45.55 18.56
CA LEU A 322 -31.57 45.08 18.65
C LEU A 322 -32.18 45.39 20.02
N ILE A 323 -31.41 45.26 21.10
CA ILE A 323 -31.84 45.64 22.45
C ILE A 323 -32.11 47.16 22.52
N ILE A 324 -31.20 47.97 21.97
CA ILE A 324 -31.36 49.42 21.95
C ILE A 324 -32.60 49.84 21.14
N LEU A 325 -32.82 49.25 19.96
CA LEU A 325 -34.01 49.49 19.14
C LEU A 325 -35.31 49.14 19.86
N ALA A 326 -35.35 48.00 20.56
CA ALA A 326 -36.51 47.58 21.33
C ALA A 326 -36.82 48.56 22.48
N LEU A 327 -35.79 49.07 23.17
CA LEU A 327 -35.95 50.07 24.23
C LEU A 327 -36.45 51.42 23.71
N ILE A 328 -35.94 51.89 22.57
CA ILE A 328 -36.41 53.14 21.93
C ILE A 328 -37.89 53.00 21.53
N PHE A 329 -38.28 51.85 20.97
CA PHE A 329 -39.67 51.60 20.58
C PHE A 329 -40.61 51.59 21.79
N LEU A 330 -40.22 50.93 22.89
CA LEU A 330 -40.96 50.94 24.16
C LEU A 330 -41.09 52.35 24.74
N ALA A 331 -40.01 53.14 24.73
CA ALA A 331 -40.04 54.52 25.19
C ALA A 331 -40.97 55.40 24.33
N GLY A 332 -40.97 55.20 23.00
CA GLY A 332 -41.89 55.88 22.09
C GLY A 332 -43.36 55.53 22.33
N LEU A 333 -43.66 54.25 22.57
CA LEU A 333 -45.01 53.78 22.95
C LEU A 333 -45.47 54.38 24.28
N ALA A 334 -44.61 54.38 25.29
CA ALA A 334 -44.91 54.99 26.59
C ALA A 334 -45.16 56.50 26.46
N GLY A 335 -44.32 57.21 25.68
CA GLY A 335 -44.51 58.63 25.37
C GLY A 335 -45.83 58.91 24.66
N ARG A 336 -46.20 58.08 23.67
CA ARG A 336 -47.49 58.19 22.96
C ARG A 336 -48.68 57.94 23.88
N LEU A 337 -48.63 56.93 24.75
CA LEU A 337 -49.68 56.65 25.72
C LEU A 337 -49.85 57.79 26.73
N LEU A 338 -48.75 58.37 27.21
CA LEU A 338 -48.79 59.54 28.11
C LEU A 338 -49.36 60.78 27.41
N TYR A 339 -49.02 61.01 26.15
CA TYR A 339 -49.58 62.10 25.35
C TYR A 339 -51.09 61.93 25.13
N LEU A 340 -51.54 60.72 24.76
CA LEU A 340 -52.96 60.42 24.58
C LEU A 340 -53.74 60.57 25.89
N ARG A 341 -53.17 60.11 27.03
CA ARG A 341 -53.79 60.29 28.35
C ARG A 341 -53.95 61.77 28.72
N ARG A 342 -52.97 62.60 28.38
CA ARG A 342 -52.97 64.04 28.73
C ARG A 342 -53.91 64.86 27.83
N ASN A 343 -54.15 64.41 26.60
CA ASN A 343 -55.01 65.09 25.62
C ASN A 343 -56.38 64.42 25.42
N MET A 344 -56.77 63.48 26.28
CA MET A 344 -58.14 62.99 26.34
C MET A 344 -59.07 64.12 26.80
N LYS A 345 -59.76 64.74 25.84
CA LYS A 345 -60.94 65.55 26.15
C LYS A 345 -62.06 64.58 26.54
N VAL A 346 -62.50 64.68 27.78
CA VAL A 346 -63.73 64.03 28.25
C VAL A 346 -64.89 64.65 27.47
N ILE A 347 -65.61 63.84 26.69
CA ILE A 347 -66.91 64.18 26.11
C ILE A 347 -67.98 63.76 27.12
#